data_AF-A0A7X3L987-F1
#
_entry.id   AF-A0A7X3L987-F1
#
_cell.length_a   1.000
_cell.length_b   1.000
_cell.length_c   1.000
_cell.angle_alpha   90.00
_cell.angle_beta   90.00
_cell.angle_gamma   90.00
#
_symmetry.space_group_name_H-M   'P 1'
#
loop_
_entity.id
_entity.type
_entity.pdbx_description
1 polymer ?
#
loop_
_entity_poly.entity_id
_entity_poly.type
_entity_poly.pdbx_seq_one_letter_code
_entity_poly.pdbx_strand_id
1 'polypeptide(L)'
;MTLRRTKIVATLGPASNSPEVLEQLILAGIDVARLNFSHGSPEDHKARAQLVRDLAAKHGRHVALLGDLQGPKIRIAKFTNKRIELKEGELFRLSSSHSRTEGTQEVVGIDYPALIQDCNVGDELLLDDGRVVMRVELKGADELHCRVTIGGPLSDNKGINRRGGGLTAPALTDKDMADIKLAAEMDLDYLAVSFPRDAADMQLARRLRDEAGSTAWLVAKIERAEAVADDVTLDGLIRASDAVMVARGDLGVEIGDAELVGIQKKIIAHARRLNKAVITATQMMESMIHSPMPTRAEVSDVANAALDYTDAVMLSAESAAGEYPLEAVQAMARVCLGAEKHPTSQKSSHRIGRTFERCDESVALATMYTANHFPGVKAIISLTESGYSPLIMSRIRSSIPIYAFTPHREAQARVALFRGVYTVPFDPAALPANKVSQAAVDELLKRGVVEPGDWVILTKGDSYHGTGGTNTMKILHVGDPLV
;
A
#
# COMPACT_ATOMS: atom_id res chain seq x y z
N MET A 1 0.74 25.50 -9.95
CA MET A 1 -0.11 24.78 -8.98
C MET A 1 0.77 23.89 -8.11
N THR A 2 0.49 23.76 -6.82
CA THR A 2 1.26 22.85 -5.94
C THR A 2 0.94 21.39 -6.29
N LEU A 3 1.96 20.59 -6.61
CA LEU A 3 1.80 19.17 -6.89
C LEU A 3 1.48 18.39 -5.59
N ARG A 4 0.49 17.48 -5.65
CA ARG A 4 0.19 16.57 -4.54
C ARG A 4 1.35 15.61 -4.32
N ARG A 5 1.75 15.41 -3.06
CA ARG A 5 2.90 14.55 -2.69
C ARG A 5 2.47 13.17 -2.25
N THR A 6 1.50 13.06 -1.35
CA THR A 6 0.93 11.79 -0.88
C THR A 6 0.22 11.11 -2.04
N LYS A 7 0.57 9.86 -2.31
CA LYS A 7 0.11 9.08 -3.46
C LYS A 7 -1.27 8.45 -3.20
N ILE A 8 -2.01 8.14 -4.26
CA ILE A 8 -3.33 7.52 -4.17
C ILE A 8 -3.27 6.13 -4.81
N VAL A 9 -3.63 5.13 -4.02
CA VAL A 9 -3.88 3.76 -4.48
C VAL A 9 -5.40 3.59 -4.64
N ALA A 10 -5.87 3.22 -5.83
CA ALA A 10 -7.28 2.95 -6.08
C ALA A 10 -7.49 1.48 -6.45
N THR A 11 -8.38 0.79 -5.74
CA THR A 11 -8.76 -0.58 -6.07
C THR A 11 -9.69 -0.59 -7.27
N LEU A 12 -9.41 -1.47 -8.24
CA LEU A 12 -10.28 -1.66 -9.39
C LEU A 12 -11.32 -2.74 -9.15
N GLY A 13 -12.53 -2.52 -9.65
CA GLY A 13 -13.64 -3.47 -9.58
C GLY A 13 -14.77 -3.11 -10.55
N PRO A 14 -15.98 -3.65 -10.34
CA PRO A 14 -17.14 -3.41 -11.21
C PRO A 14 -17.43 -1.94 -11.52
N ALA A 15 -17.33 -1.05 -10.53
CA ALA A 15 -17.61 0.39 -10.69
C ALA A 15 -16.52 1.12 -11.49
N SER A 16 -15.33 0.53 -11.63
CA SER A 16 -14.17 1.11 -12.31
C SER A 16 -13.61 0.17 -13.38
N ASN A 17 -14.47 -0.55 -14.08
CA ASN A 17 -14.07 -1.54 -15.10
C ASN A 17 -14.10 -0.98 -16.52
N SER A 18 -14.94 0.03 -16.78
CA SER A 18 -15.09 0.63 -18.11
C SER A 18 -13.89 1.54 -18.45
N PRO A 19 -13.47 1.61 -19.73
CA PRO A 19 -12.44 2.54 -20.19
C PRO A 19 -12.67 3.99 -19.78
N GLU A 20 -13.91 4.46 -19.83
CA GLU A 20 -14.30 5.85 -19.56
C GLU A 20 -14.02 6.21 -18.09
N VAL A 21 -14.49 5.37 -17.16
CA VAL A 21 -14.25 5.58 -15.72
C VAL A 21 -12.76 5.45 -15.39
N LEU A 22 -12.06 4.44 -15.92
CA LEU A 22 -10.62 4.28 -15.66
C LEU A 22 -9.81 5.48 -16.16
N GLU A 23 -10.16 6.02 -17.33
CA GLU A 23 -9.53 7.23 -17.86
C GLU A 23 -9.78 8.43 -16.93
N GLN A 24 -11.00 8.59 -16.43
CA GLN A 24 -11.34 9.63 -15.46
C GLN A 24 -10.57 9.47 -14.15
N LEU A 25 -10.38 8.24 -13.63
CA LEU A 25 -9.59 8.00 -12.42
C LEU A 25 -8.11 8.38 -12.62
N ILE A 26 -7.53 8.06 -13.77
CA ILE A 26 -6.15 8.43 -14.12
C ILE A 26 -5.99 9.96 -14.19
N LEU A 27 -6.94 10.65 -14.81
CA LEU A 27 -6.97 12.11 -14.89
C LEU A 27 -7.23 12.78 -13.53
N ALA A 28 -8.04 12.17 -12.67
CA ALA A 28 -8.24 12.60 -11.28
C ALA A 28 -6.99 12.39 -10.42
N GLY A 29 -6.06 11.56 -10.87
CA GLY A 29 -4.72 11.45 -10.32
C GLY A 29 -4.48 10.21 -9.48
N ILE A 30 -5.07 9.06 -9.79
CA ILE A 30 -4.55 7.81 -9.19
C ILE A 30 -3.07 7.64 -9.56
N ASP A 31 -2.28 7.14 -8.61
CA ASP A 31 -0.84 6.89 -8.78
C ASP A 31 -0.54 5.38 -8.82
N VAL A 32 -1.41 4.57 -8.20
CA VAL A 32 -1.34 3.10 -8.22
C VAL A 32 -2.74 2.53 -8.40
N ALA A 33 -2.90 1.55 -9.30
CA ALA A 33 -4.11 0.76 -9.44
C ALA A 33 -3.92 -0.60 -8.74
N ARG A 34 -4.79 -0.90 -7.77
CA ARG A 34 -4.79 -2.16 -7.02
C ARG A 34 -5.74 -3.16 -7.67
N LEU A 35 -5.23 -4.36 -7.95
CA LEU A 35 -5.96 -5.52 -8.43
C LEU A 35 -6.11 -6.50 -7.27
N ASN A 36 -7.32 -6.60 -6.72
CA ASN A 36 -7.58 -7.49 -5.58
C ASN A 36 -7.89 -8.90 -6.08
N PHE A 37 -6.96 -9.84 -5.90
CA PHE A 37 -7.14 -11.22 -6.36
C PHE A 37 -8.15 -12.02 -5.53
N SER A 38 -8.72 -11.46 -4.45
CA SER A 38 -9.85 -12.07 -3.76
C SER A 38 -11.11 -12.20 -4.62
N HIS A 39 -11.21 -11.42 -5.70
CA HIS A 39 -12.36 -11.36 -6.59
C HIS A 39 -11.90 -11.26 -8.06
N GLY A 40 -12.81 -11.55 -9.00
CA GLY A 40 -12.53 -11.51 -10.43
C GLY A 40 -11.71 -12.70 -10.93
N SER A 41 -11.76 -12.94 -12.24
CA SER A 41 -10.94 -13.98 -12.87
C SER A 41 -9.56 -13.45 -13.26
N PRO A 42 -8.57 -14.33 -13.52
CA PRO A 42 -7.28 -13.93 -14.08
C PRO A 42 -7.40 -13.07 -15.34
N GLU A 43 -8.36 -13.37 -16.22
CA GLU A 43 -8.62 -12.66 -17.46
C GLU A 43 -9.13 -11.23 -17.21
N ASP A 44 -10.02 -11.05 -16.23
CA ASP A 44 -10.49 -9.72 -15.82
C ASP A 44 -9.32 -8.84 -15.36
N HIS A 45 -8.41 -9.41 -14.56
CA HIS A 45 -7.24 -8.69 -14.05
C HIS A 45 -6.27 -8.34 -15.18
N LYS A 46 -6.00 -9.27 -16.11
CA LYS A 46 -5.18 -9.02 -17.31
C LYS A 46 -5.75 -7.87 -18.15
N ALA A 47 -7.07 -7.88 -18.41
CA ALA A 47 -7.73 -6.83 -19.17
C ALA A 47 -7.63 -5.45 -18.49
N ARG A 48 -7.87 -5.38 -17.17
CA ARG A 48 -7.74 -4.14 -16.39
C ARG A 48 -6.30 -3.61 -16.38
N ALA A 49 -5.32 -4.49 -16.17
CA ALA A 49 -3.91 -4.11 -16.16
C ALA A 49 -3.47 -3.48 -17.48
N GLN A 50 -3.86 -4.08 -18.61
CA GLN A 50 -3.55 -3.56 -19.93
C GLN A 50 -4.22 -2.20 -20.14
N LEU A 51 -5.51 -2.09 -19.83
CA LEU A 51 -6.28 -0.86 -20.02
C LEU A 51 -5.73 0.31 -19.19
N VAL A 52 -5.30 0.07 -17.94
CA VAL A 52 -4.65 1.10 -17.11
C VAL A 52 -3.34 1.57 -17.75
N ARG A 53 -2.51 0.65 -18.27
CA ARG A 53 -1.25 1.01 -18.92
C ARG A 53 -1.48 1.84 -20.18
N ASP A 54 -2.43 1.43 -21.02
CA ASP A 54 -2.75 2.13 -22.27
C ASP A 54 -3.27 3.54 -22.01
N LEU A 55 -4.19 3.70 -21.06
CA LEU A 55 -4.75 5.00 -20.68
C LEU A 55 -3.72 5.87 -19.96
N ALA A 56 -2.86 5.31 -19.11
CA ALA A 56 -1.79 6.05 -18.47
C ALA A 56 -0.79 6.58 -19.51
N ALA A 57 -0.39 5.73 -20.47
CA ALA A 57 0.49 6.12 -21.58
C ALA A 57 -0.15 7.21 -22.46
N LYS A 58 -1.44 7.07 -22.80
CA LYS A 58 -2.21 8.08 -23.56
C LYS A 58 -2.12 9.49 -22.94
N HIS A 59 -2.08 9.58 -21.61
CA HIS A 59 -2.04 10.85 -20.87
C HIS A 59 -0.66 11.22 -20.33
N GLY A 60 0.40 10.50 -20.72
CA GLY A 60 1.76 10.74 -20.21
C GLY A 60 1.87 10.60 -18.69
N ARG A 61 1.05 9.73 -18.10
CA ARG A 61 1.03 9.41 -16.66
C ARG A 61 1.75 8.09 -16.42
N HIS A 62 2.33 7.97 -15.23
CA HIS A 62 2.95 6.72 -14.77
C HIS A 62 2.14 6.21 -13.59
N VAL A 63 1.37 5.15 -13.83
CA VAL A 63 0.52 4.50 -12.82
C VAL A 63 1.08 3.10 -12.57
N ALA A 64 1.41 2.79 -11.32
CA ALA A 64 1.85 1.46 -10.94
C ALA A 64 0.66 0.49 -10.82
N LEU A 65 0.91 -0.79 -11.02
CA LEU A 65 -0.04 -1.86 -10.76
C LEU A 65 0.39 -2.64 -9.51
N LEU A 66 -0.55 -2.80 -8.57
CA LEU A 66 -0.36 -3.56 -7.35
C LEU A 66 -1.32 -4.76 -7.33
N GLY A 67 -0.78 -5.98 -7.37
CA GLY A 67 -1.56 -7.19 -7.12
C GLY A 67 -1.68 -7.45 -5.63
N ASP A 68 -2.87 -7.75 -5.12
CA ASP A 68 -3.10 -8.05 -3.69
C ASP A 68 -3.56 -9.50 -3.54
N LEU A 69 -2.69 -10.33 -2.98
CA LEU A 69 -2.95 -11.74 -2.72
C LEU A 69 -4.09 -11.90 -1.71
N GLN A 70 -4.88 -12.96 -1.84
CA GLN A 70 -6.02 -13.15 -0.95
C GLN A 70 -5.57 -13.49 0.47
N GLY A 71 -4.54 -14.32 0.61
CA GLY A 71 -4.10 -14.87 1.88
C GLY A 71 -5.08 -15.88 2.48
N PRO A 72 -4.76 -16.41 3.66
CA PRO A 72 -5.54 -17.43 4.35
C PRO A 72 -6.76 -16.85 5.07
N LYS A 73 -7.71 -16.26 4.34
CA LYS A 73 -8.97 -15.79 4.95
C LYS A 73 -9.80 -16.98 5.40
N ILE A 74 -9.81 -17.23 6.71
CA ILE A 74 -10.66 -18.24 7.33
C ILE A 74 -12.12 -17.78 7.27
N ARG A 75 -13.03 -18.66 6.88
CA ARG A 75 -14.44 -18.34 6.73
C ARG A 75 -15.35 -19.39 7.33
N ILE A 76 -16.52 -18.95 7.75
CA ILE A 76 -17.64 -19.86 7.97
C ILE A 76 -18.14 -20.41 6.62
N ALA A 77 -18.80 -21.55 6.66
CA ALA A 77 -19.39 -22.17 5.48
C ALA A 77 -20.70 -21.48 5.08
N LYS A 78 -21.63 -22.22 4.46
CA LYS A 78 -22.91 -21.68 3.99
C LYS A 78 -24.08 -22.08 4.90
N PHE A 79 -25.09 -21.23 4.94
CA PHE A 79 -26.36 -21.47 5.61
C PHE A 79 -27.40 -21.99 4.62
N THR A 80 -28.33 -22.82 5.10
CA THR A 80 -29.49 -23.28 4.31
C THR A 80 -30.31 -22.10 3.79
N ASN A 81 -30.45 -21.05 4.61
CA ASN A 81 -31.22 -19.85 4.29
C ASN A 81 -30.35 -18.66 3.82
N LYS A 82 -29.07 -18.90 3.46
CA LYS A 82 -28.03 -17.91 3.07
C LYS A 82 -27.65 -16.86 4.11
N ARG A 83 -28.54 -16.54 5.04
CA ARG A 83 -28.38 -15.54 6.10
C ARG A 83 -29.20 -15.95 7.32
N ILE A 84 -28.64 -15.65 8.49
CA ILE A 84 -29.30 -15.71 9.79
C ILE A 84 -29.13 -14.36 10.51
N GLU A 85 -29.84 -14.18 11.61
CA GLU A 85 -29.71 -13.03 12.49
C GLU A 85 -29.50 -13.54 13.91
N LEU A 86 -28.36 -13.21 14.50
CA LEU A 86 -27.98 -13.64 15.84
C LEU A 86 -28.22 -12.52 16.84
N LYS A 87 -28.80 -12.85 17.99
CA LYS A 87 -29.03 -11.89 19.08
C LYS A 87 -27.98 -12.05 20.17
N GLU A 88 -27.71 -10.95 20.87
CA GLU A 88 -26.85 -10.98 22.05
C GLU A 88 -27.37 -11.98 23.09
N GLY A 89 -26.46 -12.78 23.65
CA GLY A 89 -26.74 -13.83 24.62
C GLY A 89 -27.09 -15.20 24.02
N GLU A 90 -27.40 -15.28 22.72
CA GLU A 90 -27.70 -16.56 22.04
C GLU A 90 -26.48 -17.49 22.00
N LEU A 91 -26.75 -18.80 21.99
CA LEU A 91 -25.73 -19.82 21.80
C LEU A 91 -25.59 -20.14 20.32
N PHE A 92 -24.34 -20.24 19.85
CA PHE A 92 -24.03 -20.57 18.47
C PHE A 92 -22.79 -21.45 18.39
N ARG A 93 -22.79 -22.41 17.46
CA ARG A 93 -21.70 -23.38 17.31
C ARG A 93 -20.95 -23.21 15.99
N LEU A 94 -19.64 -23.32 16.06
CA LEU A 94 -18.76 -23.40 14.90
C LEU A 94 -18.20 -24.81 14.84
N SER A 95 -18.54 -25.55 13.78
CA SER A 95 -18.21 -26.98 13.70
C SER A 95 -17.35 -27.30 12.48
N SER A 96 -16.32 -28.11 12.69
CA SER A 96 -15.47 -28.66 11.64
C SER A 96 -16.04 -29.92 10.98
N SER A 97 -17.05 -30.54 11.60
CA SER A 97 -17.72 -31.76 11.12
C SER A 97 -19.10 -31.51 10.52
N HIS A 98 -19.72 -30.37 10.83
CA HIS A 98 -21.03 -29.99 10.29
C HIS A 98 -20.97 -29.75 8.78
N SER A 99 -22.09 -30.02 8.12
CA SER A 99 -22.26 -29.82 6.68
C SER A 99 -21.89 -28.39 6.25
N ARG A 100 -21.10 -28.27 5.18
CA ARG A 100 -20.64 -26.98 4.66
C ARG A 100 -21.72 -26.18 3.92
N THR A 101 -22.89 -26.77 3.71
CA THR A 101 -23.99 -26.16 2.95
C THR A 101 -25.29 -26.01 3.75
N GLU A 102 -25.34 -26.57 4.96
CA GLU A 102 -26.58 -26.69 5.75
C GLU A 102 -26.43 -26.02 7.12
N GLY A 103 -25.76 -24.86 7.17
CA GLY A 103 -25.74 -24.02 8.38
C GLY A 103 -27.15 -23.59 8.80
N THR A 104 -27.39 -23.56 10.11
CA THR A 104 -28.69 -23.26 10.74
C THR A 104 -28.60 -22.02 11.64
N GLN A 105 -29.68 -21.72 12.37
CA GLN A 105 -29.69 -20.68 13.40
C GLN A 105 -28.75 -21.01 14.59
N GLU A 106 -28.33 -22.27 14.75
CA GLU A 106 -27.59 -22.74 15.92
C GLU A 106 -26.15 -23.17 15.62
N VAL A 107 -25.85 -23.54 14.37
CA VAL A 107 -24.53 -24.07 13.98
C VAL A 107 -24.20 -23.75 12.53
N VAL A 108 -22.92 -23.51 12.25
CA VAL A 108 -22.39 -23.45 10.88
C VAL A 108 -21.07 -24.21 10.78
N GLY A 109 -20.85 -24.82 9.61
CA GLY A 109 -19.56 -25.42 9.27
C GLY A 109 -18.46 -24.36 9.17
N ILE A 110 -17.20 -24.75 9.34
CA ILE A 110 -16.02 -23.89 9.10
C ILE A 110 -15.12 -24.48 8.02
N ASP A 111 -14.44 -23.63 7.25
CA ASP A 111 -13.50 -24.07 6.22
C ASP A 111 -12.08 -24.34 6.72
N TYR A 112 -11.85 -24.11 8.01
CA TYR A 112 -10.57 -24.27 8.68
C TYR A 112 -10.73 -25.11 9.97
N PRO A 113 -10.61 -26.45 9.89
CA PRO A 113 -10.77 -27.34 11.04
C PRO A 113 -9.81 -27.03 12.20
N ALA A 114 -8.60 -26.51 11.89
CA ALA A 114 -7.63 -26.13 12.90
C ALA A 114 -8.09 -24.99 13.81
N LEU A 115 -9.15 -24.24 13.46
CA LEU A 115 -9.77 -23.22 14.32
C LEU A 115 -10.11 -23.78 15.70
N ILE A 116 -10.65 -25.02 15.75
CA ILE A 116 -11.04 -25.67 17.00
C ILE A 116 -9.82 -25.82 17.90
N GLN A 117 -8.68 -26.21 17.34
CA GLN A 117 -7.42 -26.39 18.08
C GLN A 117 -6.81 -25.05 18.50
N ASP A 118 -6.85 -24.07 17.60
CA ASP A 118 -6.28 -22.76 17.82
C ASP A 118 -7.03 -21.96 18.90
N CYS A 119 -8.33 -22.18 19.09
CA CYS A 119 -9.12 -21.44 20.08
C CYS A 119 -9.14 -22.14 21.45
N ASN A 120 -9.32 -21.34 22.50
CA ASN A 120 -9.49 -21.76 23.88
C ASN A 120 -10.79 -21.20 24.47
N VAL A 121 -11.25 -21.80 25.58
CA VAL A 121 -12.38 -21.27 26.35
C VAL A 121 -12.02 -19.86 26.84
N GLY A 122 -12.94 -18.93 26.59
CA GLY A 122 -12.79 -17.52 26.94
C GLY A 122 -12.38 -16.62 25.77
N ASP A 123 -11.86 -17.19 24.67
CA ASP A 123 -11.46 -16.43 23.48
C ASP A 123 -12.66 -15.73 22.82
N GLU A 124 -12.41 -14.57 22.24
CA GLU A 124 -13.38 -13.85 21.41
C GLU A 124 -13.15 -14.14 19.93
N LEU A 125 -14.22 -14.54 19.24
CA LEU A 125 -14.26 -14.74 17.80
C LEU A 125 -15.05 -13.62 17.15
N LEU A 126 -14.44 -13.03 16.13
CA LEU A 126 -14.99 -11.92 15.38
C LEU A 126 -15.38 -12.40 13.99
N LEU A 127 -16.64 -12.21 13.63
CA LEU A 127 -17.18 -12.59 12.33
C LEU A 127 -17.63 -11.36 11.56
N ASP A 128 -17.48 -11.42 10.23
CA ASP A 128 -17.83 -10.33 9.31
C ASP A 128 -17.19 -8.99 9.73
N ASP A 129 -15.87 -8.99 9.83
CA ASP A 129 -15.05 -7.84 10.23
C ASP A 129 -15.44 -7.26 11.60
N GLY A 130 -15.84 -8.14 12.53
CA GLY A 130 -16.22 -7.78 13.89
C GLY A 130 -17.65 -7.31 14.07
N ARG A 131 -18.50 -7.37 13.04
CA ARG A 131 -19.94 -7.05 13.14
C ARG A 131 -20.71 -8.01 14.04
N VAL A 132 -20.26 -9.26 14.12
CA VAL A 132 -20.75 -10.25 15.08
C VAL A 132 -19.58 -10.70 15.94
N VAL A 133 -19.74 -10.68 17.25
CA VAL A 133 -18.72 -11.12 18.20
C VAL A 133 -19.30 -12.21 19.08
N MET A 134 -18.51 -13.25 19.28
CA MET A 134 -18.88 -14.41 20.09
C MET A 134 -17.74 -14.73 21.05
N ARG A 135 -18.07 -15.24 22.23
CA ARG A 135 -17.09 -15.75 23.19
C ARG A 135 -17.20 -17.27 23.30
N VAL A 136 -16.07 -17.96 23.19
CA VAL A 136 -16.01 -19.42 23.34
C VAL A 136 -16.32 -19.80 24.79
N GLU A 137 -17.39 -20.55 25.02
CA GLU A 137 -17.77 -21.07 26.34
C GLU A 137 -17.28 -22.50 26.55
N LEU A 138 -17.28 -23.30 25.49
CA LEU A 138 -16.85 -24.70 25.54
C LEU A 138 -16.16 -25.10 24.24
N LYS A 139 -15.06 -25.84 24.38
CA LYS A 139 -14.32 -26.46 23.28
C LYS A 139 -14.59 -27.95 23.26
N GLY A 140 -15.28 -28.40 22.22
CA GLY A 140 -15.47 -29.82 21.91
C GLY A 140 -14.29 -30.40 21.13
N ALA A 141 -14.45 -31.64 20.67
CA ALA A 141 -13.45 -32.29 19.82
C ALA A 141 -13.42 -31.70 18.39
N ASP A 142 -14.60 -31.36 17.87
CA ASP A 142 -14.83 -30.92 16.49
C ASP A 142 -15.65 -29.62 16.39
N GLU A 143 -16.13 -29.07 17.50
CA GLU A 143 -16.90 -27.83 17.54
C GLU A 143 -16.53 -26.88 18.69
N LEU A 144 -16.73 -25.59 18.46
CA LEU A 144 -16.69 -24.54 19.49
C LEU A 144 -18.11 -24.11 19.80
N HIS A 145 -18.48 -24.11 21.08
CA HIS A 145 -19.74 -23.57 21.56
C HIS A 145 -19.49 -22.15 22.05
N CYS A 146 -20.16 -21.20 21.43
CA CYS A 146 -19.95 -19.79 21.67
C CYS A 146 -21.23 -19.13 22.18
N ARG A 147 -21.07 -18.09 22.98
CA ARG A 147 -22.14 -17.15 23.31
C ARG A 147 -21.94 -15.86 22.52
N VAL A 148 -22.98 -15.40 21.85
CA VAL A 148 -22.95 -14.13 21.11
C VAL A 148 -22.88 -12.98 22.10
N THR A 149 -21.85 -12.13 21.97
CA THR A 149 -21.67 -10.92 22.79
C THR A 149 -22.03 -9.65 22.02
N ILE A 150 -21.92 -9.68 20.68
CA ILE A 150 -22.45 -8.65 19.79
C ILE A 150 -23.23 -9.35 18.69
N GLY A 151 -24.54 -9.12 18.67
CA GLY A 151 -25.46 -9.70 17.69
C GLY A 151 -25.44 -8.97 16.35
N GLY A 152 -26.04 -9.58 15.34
CA GLY A 152 -26.10 -9.02 14.00
C GLY A 152 -26.40 -10.07 12.92
N PRO A 153 -26.48 -9.64 11.66
CA PRO A 153 -26.66 -10.57 10.56
C PRO A 153 -25.38 -11.36 10.28
N LEU A 154 -25.52 -12.64 10.00
CA LEU A 154 -24.43 -13.51 9.57
C LEU A 154 -24.84 -14.25 8.31
N SER A 155 -23.99 -14.26 7.29
CA SER A 155 -24.29 -14.86 5.97
C SER A 155 -23.18 -15.79 5.51
N ASP A 156 -23.38 -16.43 4.37
CA ASP A 156 -22.40 -17.35 3.78
C ASP A 156 -20.98 -16.76 3.65
N ASN A 157 -19.97 -17.60 3.92
CA ASN A 157 -18.55 -17.32 3.63
C ASN A 157 -17.99 -16.04 4.28
N LYS A 158 -18.59 -15.60 5.40
CA LYS A 158 -18.07 -14.48 6.19
C LYS A 158 -16.77 -14.86 6.90
N GLY A 159 -15.85 -13.91 6.95
CA GLY A 159 -14.55 -14.09 7.59
C GLY A 159 -14.70 -14.31 9.08
N ILE A 160 -13.78 -15.08 9.66
CA ILE A 160 -13.65 -15.29 11.10
C ILE A 160 -12.21 -15.02 11.54
N ASN A 161 -12.06 -14.22 12.59
CA ASN A 161 -10.79 -13.94 13.24
C ASN A 161 -10.90 -14.23 14.74
N ARG A 162 -9.74 -14.40 15.40
CA ARG A 162 -9.64 -14.53 16.85
C ARG A 162 -9.03 -13.25 17.42
N ARG A 163 -9.65 -12.68 18.46
CA ARG A 163 -9.06 -11.52 19.15
C ARG A 163 -7.68 -11.89 19.68
N GLY A 164 -6.68 -11.04 19.44
CA GLY A 164 -5.29 -11.29 19.81
C GLY A 164 -4.51 -12.19 18.84
N GLY A 165 -5.08 -12.52 17.67
CA GLY A 165 -4.44 -13.32 16.63
C GLY A 165 -4.23 -14.76 17.03
N GLY A 166 -3.17 -15.40 16.50
CA GLY A 166 -2.69 -16.75 16.84
C GLY A 166 -3.42 -17.90 16.16
N LEU A 167 -4.04 -17.63 15.00
CA LEU A 167 -4.50 -18.64 14.07
C LEU A 167 -3.33 -19.19 13.25
N THR A 168 -3.17 -20.51 13.21
CA THR A 168 -1.97 -21.17 12.66
C THR A 168 -1.95 -21.25 11.13
N ALA A 169 -2.89 -20.59 10.45
CA ALA A 169 -3.05 -20.66 9.01
C ALA A 169 -1.78 -20.17 8.28
N PRO A 170 -1.32 -20.90 7.24
CA PRO A 170 -0.11 -20.54 6.50
C PRO A 170 -0.30 -19.20 5.79
N ALA A 171 0.76 -18.38 5.71
CA ALA A 171 0.65 -17.05 5.10
C ALA A 171 0.33 -17.08 3.59
N LEU A 172 0.70 -18.15 2.88
CA LEU A 172 0.41 -18.33 1.46
C LEU A 172 -0.42 -19.59 1.23
N THR A 173 -1.52 -19.44 0.50
CA THR A 173 -2.39 -20.52 0.04
C THR A 173 -1.99 -21.02 -1.36
N ASP A 174 -2.53 -22.16 -1.79
CA ASP A 174 -2.35 -22.66 -3.17
C ASP A 174 -2.84 -21.65 -4.21
N LYS A 175 -3.91 -20.92 -3.89
CA LYS A 175 -4.41 -19.83 -4.72
C LYS A 175 -3.39 -18.69 -4.80
N ASP A 176 -2.81 -18.27 -3.67
CA ASP A 176 -1.80 -17.21 -3.67
C ASP A 176 -0.56 -17.61 -4.48
N MET A 177 -0.15 -18.88 -4.43
CA MET A 177 0.95 -19.39 -5.25
C MET A 177 0.63 -19.33 -6.75
N ALA A 178 -0.62 -19.56 -7.16
CA ALA A 178 -1.06 -19.37 -8.54
C ALA A 178 -1.12 -17.87 -8.92
N ASP A 179 -1.62 -17.02 -8.02
CA ASP A 179 -1.72 -15.58 -8.24
C ASP A 179 -0.34 -14.90 -8.30
N ILE A 180 0.68 -15.42 -7.62
CA ILE A 180 2.08 -14.97 -7.77
C ILE A 180 2.55 -15.16 -9.22
N LYS A 181 2.21 -16.29 -9.85
CA LYS A 181 2.54 -16.55 -11.26
C LYS A 181 1.75 -15.63 -12.19
N LEU A 182 0.47 -15.43 -11.91
CA LEU A 182 -0.36 -14.48 -12.64
C LEU A 182 0.21 -13.05 -12.56
N ALA A 183 0.66 -12.62 -11.39
CA ALA A 183 1.31 -11.33 -11.20
C ALA A 183 2.60 -11.19 -12.01
N ALA A 184 3.37 -12.27 -12.16
CA ALA A 184 4.54 -12.34 -13.03
C ALA A 184 4.16 -12.19 -14.51
N GLU A 185 3.17 -12.96 -14.98
CA GLU A 185 2.67 -12.88 -16.37
C GLU A 185 2.17 -11.48 -16.75
N MET A 186 1.69 -10.71 -15.77
CA MET A 186 1.17 -9.37 -15.96
C MET A 186 2.22 -8.27 -15.78
N ASP A 187 3.48 -8.60 -15.44
CA ASP A 187 4.55 -7.64 -15.12
C ASP A 187 4.13 -6.61 -14.05
N LEU A 188 3.47 -7.07 -12.99
CA LEU A 188 3.02 -6.18 -11.91
C LEU A 188 4.19 -5.48 -11.23
N ASP A 189 3.98 -4.23 -10.84
CA ASP A 189 5.03 -3.39 -10.25
C ASP A 189 5.17 -3.65 -8.74
N TYR A 190 4.06 -4.02 -8.10
CA TYR A 190 3.95 -4.40 -6.69
C TYR A 190 3.11 -5.66 -6.49
N LEU A 191 3.47 -6.43 -5.46
CA LEU A 191 2.70 -7.58 -4.99
C LEU A 191 2.54 -7.51 -3.47
N ALA A 192 1.31 -7.41 -3.00
CA ALA A 192 0.98 -7.38 -1.58
C ALA A 192 0.69 -8.78 -1.05
N VAL A 193 1.36 -9.14 0.05
CA VAL A 193 1.22 -10.41 0.76
C VAL A 193 0.32 -10.18 1.96
N SER A 194 -0.78 -10.93 2.00
CA SER A 194 -1.81 -10.84 3.05
C SER A 194 -1.45 -11.70 4.25
N PHE A 195 -1.74 -11.20 5.45
CA PHE A 195 -1.54 -11.90 6.73
C PHE A 195 -0.13 -12.50 6.97
N PRO A 196 1.00 -11.88 6.57
CA PRO A 196 2.32 -12.34 7.01
C PRO A 196 2.49 -12.13 8.51
N ARG A 197 3.10 -13.10 9.19
CA ARG A 197 3.40 -13.02 10.63
C ARG A 197 4.80 -12.49 10.89
N ASP A 198 5.74 -12.87 10.03
CA ASP A 198 7.16 -12.63 10.23
C ASP A 198 7.92 -12.44 8.90
N ALA A 199 9.23 -12.26 9.02
CA ALA A 199 10.13 -12.12 7.89
C ALA A 199 10.18 -13.38 6.99
N ALA A 200 9.96 -14.57 7.54
CA ALA A 200 10.05 -15.83 6.80
C ALA A 200 8.91 -15.97 5.80
N ASP A 201 7.69 -15.57 6.19
CA ASP A 201 6.53 -15.52 5.29
C ASP A 201 6.82 -14.61 4.07
N MET A 202 7.43 -13.45 4.28
CA MET A 202 7.82 -12.54 3.19
C MET A 202 8.96 -13.07 2.33
N GLN A 203 9.93 -13.77 2.93
CA GLN A 203 11.02 -14.41 2.19
C GLN A 203 10.53 -15.57 1.33
N LEU A 204 9.53 -16.33 1.80
CA LEU A 204 8.87 -17.36 1.01
C LEU A 204 8.16 -16.75 -0.20
N ALA A 205 7.37 -15.70 0.00
CA ALA A 205 6.72 -14.98 -1.10
C ALA A 205 7.74 -14.43 -2.11
N ARG A 206 8.87 -13.90 -1.64
CA ARG A 206 9.97 -13.42 -2.48
C ARG A 206 10.57 -14.52 -3.34
N ARG A 207 10.86 -15.68 -2.74
CA ARG A 207 11.40 -16.83 -3.47
C ARG A 207 10.44 -17.29 -4.57
N LEU A 208 9.16 -17.44 -4.26
CA LEU A 208 8.14 -17.86 -5.23
C LEU A 208 7.95 -16.83 -6.36
N ARG A 209 8.00 -15.53 -6.03
CA ARG A 209 8.00 -14.45 -7.03
C ARG A 209 9.22 -14.54 -7.95
N ASP A 210 10.41 -14.75 -7.39
CA ASP A 210 11.66 -14.84 -8.15
C ASP A 210 11.67 -16.09 -9.06
N GLU A 211 11.20 -17.22 -8.54
CA GLU A 211 11.01 -18.47 -9.32
C GLU A 211 10.01 -18.30 -10.46
N ALA A 212 9.00 -17.45 -10.29
CA ALA A 212 8.05 -17.08 -11.34
C ALA A 212 8.61 -16.03 -12.33
N GLY A 213 9.83 -15.52 -12.13
CA GLY A 213 10.47 -14.54 -13.00
C GLY A 213 9.96 -13.10 -12.83
N SER A 214 9.25 -12.79 -11.75
CA SER A 214 8.73 -11.45 -11.48
C SER A 214 9.73 -10.59 -10.70
N THR A 215 9.79 -9.31 -11.03
CA THR A 215 10.60 -8.31 -10.34
C THR A 215 9.76 -7.39 -9.43
N ALA A 216 8.47 -7.70 -9.26
CA ALA A 216 7.52 -6.91 -8.47
C ALA A 216 8.04 -6.66 -7.04
N TRP A 217 7.92 -5.44 -6.55
CA TRP A 217 8.27 -5.13 -5.16
C TRP A 217 7.23 -5.67 -4.20
N LEU A 218 7.68 -6.26 -3.08
CA LEU A 218 6.77 -6.89 -2.12
C LEU A 218 6.25 -5.89 -1.09
N VAL A 219 4.94 -5.95 -0.84
CA VAL A 219 4.25 -5.17 0.18
C VAL A 219 3.78 -6.11 1.29
N ALA A 220 4.32 -6.00 2.51
CA ALA A 220 3.75 -6.73 3.64
C ALA A 220 2.52 -5.99 4.16
N LYS A 221 1.38 -6.67 4.18
CA LYS A 221 0.17 -6.13 4.80
C LYS A 221 0.20 -6.46 6.31
N ILE A 222 0.27 -5.41 7.12
CA ILE A 222 0.33 -5.55 8.57
C ILE A 222 -1.11 -5.69 9.08
N GLU A 223 -1.54 -6.94 9.21
CA GLU A 223 -2.94 -7.34 9.47
C GLU A 223 -3.09 -8.20 10.73
N ARG A 224 -1.99 -8.74 11.26
CA ARG A 224 -1.98 -9.72 12.34
C ARG A 224 -1.50 -9.13 13.66
N ALA A 225 -2.08 -9.58 14.78
CA ALA A 225 -1.61 -9.18 16.11
C ALA A 225 -0.13 -9.53 16.34
N GLU A 226 0.32 -10.70 15.85
CA GLU A 226 1.70 -11.15 15.98
C GLU A 226 2.69 -10.21 15.30
N ALA A 227 2.32 -9.66 14.13
CA ALA A 227 3.17 -8.76 13.36
C ALA A 227 3.46 -7.43 14.08
N VAL A 228 2.67 -7.07 15.10
CA VAL A 228 2.79 -5.82 15.87
C VAL A 228 3.00 -6.05 17.37
N ALA A 229 3.18 -7.31 17.79
CA ALA A 229 3.34 -7.68 19.19
C ALA A 229 4.56 -6.99 19.85
N ASP A 230 5.62 -6.80 19.09
CA ASP A 230 6.84 -6.12 19.54
C ASP A 230 7.60 -5.46 18.37
N ASP A 231 8.57 -4.61 18.70
CA ASP A 231 9.36 -3.86 17.71
C ASP A 231 10.28 -4.75 16.86
N VAL A 232 10.78 -5.86 17.41
CA VAL A 232 11.70 -6.77 16.71
C VAL A 232 10.96 -7.48 15.60
N THR A 233 9.77 -8.00 15.90
CA THR A 233 8.90 -8.68 14.94
C THR A 233 8.45 -7.72 13.84
N LEU A 234 7.94 -6.55 14.21
CA LEU A 234 7.53 -5.52 13.25
C LEU A 234 8.69 -5.07 12.35
N ASP A 235 9.84 -4.75 12.94
CA ASP A 235 11.01 -4.33 12.16
C ASP A 235 11.54 -5.45 11.26
N GLY A 236 11.49 -6.71 11.72
CA GLY A 236 11.88 -7.89 10.96
C GLY A 236 11.05 -8.04 9.68
N LEU A 237 9.72 -7.94 9.83
CA LEU A 237 8.78 -8.01 8.72
C LEU A 237 8.96 -6.83 7.74
N ILE A 238 9.16 -5.61 8.26
CA ILE A 238 9.46 -4.42 7.43
C ILE A 238 10.76 -4.60 6.64
N ARG A 239 11.83 -5.12 7.25
CA ARG A 239 13.12 -5.33 6.56
C ARG A 239 13.02 -6.35 5.42
N ALA A 240 12.22 -7.40 5.60
CA ALA A 240 11.98 -8.43 4.58
C ALA A 240 11.12 -7.95 3.39
N SER A 241 10.53 -6.76 3.51
CA SER A 241 9.60 -6.16 2.54
C SER A 241 10.22 -4.99 1.78
N ASP A 242 9.60 -4.58 0.67
CA ASP A 242 10.00 -3.39 -0.09
C ASP A 242 9.10 -2.18 0.25
N ALA A 243 7.84 -2.47 0.59
CA ALA A 243 6.89 -1.57 1.21
C ALA A 243 6.05 -2.28 2.27
N VAL A 244 5.27 -1.54 3.05
CA VAL A 244 4.27 -2.11 3.97
C VAL A 244 2.92 -1.41 3.81
N MET A 245 1.85 -2.10 4.20
CA MET A 245 0.49 -1.57 4.21
C MET A 245 -0.09 -1.68 5.61
N VAL A 246 -0.55 -0.56 6.17
CA VAL A 246 -1.36 -0.55 7.40
C VAL A 246 -2.79 -0.92 7.00
N ALA A 247 -3.12 -2.21 7.08
CA ALA A 247 -4.41 -2.76 6.67
C ALA A 247 -5.36 -2.77 7.88
N ARG A 248 -5.98 -1.61 8.10
CA ARG A 248 -6.68 -1.26 9.35
C ARG A 248 -7.90 -2.11 9.66
N GLY A 249 -8.64 -2.56 8.64
CA GLY A 249 -9.80 -3.42 8.82
C GLY A 249 -9.43 -4.72 9.54
N ASP A 250 -8.60 -5.55 8.91
CA ASP A 250 -8.18 -6.84 9.49
C ASP A 250 -7.35 -6.63 10.77
N LEU A 251 -6.45 -5.63 10.81
CA LEU A 251 -5.66 -5.35 12.01
C LEU A 251 -6.50 -4.90 13.21
N GLY A 252 -7.47 -4.00 13.00
CA GLY A 252 -8.35 -3.49 14.06
C GLY A 252 -9.22 -4.60 14.67
N VAL A 253 -9.62 -5.58 13.86
CA VAL A 253 -10.29 -6.79 14.36
C VAL A 253 -9.38 -7.58 15.31
N GLU A 254 -8.11 -7.75 14.95
CA GLU A 254 -7.14 -8.55 15.70
C GLU A 254 -6.69 -7.88 17.02
N ILE A 255 -6.36 -6.59 17.00
CA ILE A 255 -5.79 -5.87 18.17
C ILE A 255 -6.79 -4.96 18.90
N GLY A 256 -7.96 -4.71 18.29
CA GLY A 256 -8.95 -3.75 18.78
C GLY A 256 -8.74 -2.33 18.23
N ASP A 257 -9.84 -1.67 17.85
CA ASP A 257 -9.84 -0.34 17.23
C ASP A 257 -9.15 0.74 18.07
N ALA A 258 -9.21 0.63 19.40
CA ALA A 258 -8.63 1.59 20.32
C ALA A 258 -7.09 1.66 20.20
N GLU A 259 -6.43 0.55 19.88
CA GLU A 259 -4.97 0.47 19.75
C GLU A 259 -4.48 0.92 18.36
N LEU A 260 -5.38 0.90 17.37
CA LEU A 260 -5.05 1.06 15.96
C LEU A 260 -4.35 2.38 15.64
N VAL A 261 -4.74 3.48 16.29
CA VAL A 261 -4.15 4.80 16.06
C VAL A 261 -2.67 4.85 16.44
N GLY A 262 -2.28 4.21 17.55
CA GLY A 262 -0.89 4.14 17.99
C GLY A 262 -0.06 3.26 17.05
N ILE A 263 -0.62 2.11 16.68
CA ILE A 263 0.05 1.13 15.83
C ILE A 263 0.23 1.66 14.39
N GLN A 264 -0.75 2.36 13.81
CA GLN A 264 -0.59 3.02 12.50
C GLN A 264 0.62 3.97 12.49
N LYS A 265 0.70 4.86 13.49
CA LYS A 265 1.82 5.82 13.62
C LYS A 265 3.16 5.10 13.77
N LYS A 266 3.19 4.03 14.57
CA LYS A 266 4.36 3.18 14.78
C LYS A 266 4.82 2.54 13.47
N ILE A 267 3.93 1.86 12.73
CA ILE A 267 4.26 1.20 11.45
C ILE A 267 4.81 2.23 10.45
N ILE A 268 4.15 3.38 10.27
CA ILE A 268 4.60 4.43 9.35
C ILE A 268 6.00 4.95 9.74
N ALA A 269 6.24 5.20 11.03
CA ALA A 269 7.52 5.67 11.53
C ALA A 269 8.65 4.63 11.32
N HIS A 270 8.38 3.36 11.62
CA HIS A 270 9.34 2.27 11.48
C HIS A 270 9.66 1.98 10.01
N ALA A 271 8.65 1.92 9.13
CA ALA A 271 8.84 1.75 7.69
C ALA A 271 9.75 2.82 7.11
N ARG A 272 9.49 4.09 7.43
CA ARG A 272 10.31 5.22 6.97
C ARG A 272 11.72 5.22 7.55
N ARG A 273 11.88 4.79 8.80
CA ARG A 273 13.20 4.62 9.44
C ARG A 273 14.02 3.55 8.72
N LEU A 274 13.37 2.47 8.30
CA LEU A 274 13.98 1.32 7.62
C LEU A 274 13.97 1.46 6.09
N ASN A 275 13.80 2.69 5.58
CA ASN A 275 13.86 3.02 4.16
C ASN A 275 12.84 2.27 3.29
N LYS A 276 11.63 2.03 3.79
CA LYS A 276 10.52 1.40 3.07
C LYS A 276 9.39 2.39 2.79
N ALA A 277 8.63 2.13 1.73
CA ALA A 277 7.38 2.85 1.45
C ALA A 277 6.24 2.33 2.34
N VAL A 278 5.24 3.16 2.63
CA VAL A 278 4.10 2.76 3.47
C VAL A 278 2.75 3.26 2.95
N ILE A 279 1.78 2.36 2.87
CA ILE A 279 0.40 2.62 2.46
C ILE A 279 -0.50 2.60 3.70
N THR A 280 -1.36 3.60 3.87
CA THR A 280 -2.46 3.55 4.86
C THR A 280 -3.74 3.15 4.14
N ALA A 281 -4.39 2.08 4.59
CA ALA A 281 -5.42 1.39 3.83
C ALA A 281 -6.69 1.10 4.63
N THR A 282 -7.76 0.77 3.88
CA THR A 282 -9.11 0.35 4.31
C THR A 282 -9.94 1.46 4.97
N GLN A 283 -11.20 1.59 4.56
CA GLN A 283 -12.22 2.49 5.13
C GLN A 283 -11.76 3.95 5.29
N MET A 284 -11.01 4.46 4.31
CA MET A 284 -10.51 5.85 4.36
C MET A 284 -11.64 6.84 4.04
N MET A 285 -12.56 6.47 3.14
CA MET A 285 -13.72 7.26 2.73
C MET A 285 -14.96 6.38 2.51
N GLU A 286 -15.19 5.38 3.38
CA GLU A 286 -16.21 4.33 3.22
C GLU A 286 -17.63 4.86 2.91
N SER A 287 -18.02 6.00 3.49
CA SER A 287 -19.32 6.63 3.23
C SER A 287 -19.50 7.01 1.75
N MET A 288 -18.40 7.22 1.02
CA MET A 288 -18.42 7.56 -0.40
C MET A 288 -18.76 6.38 -1.32
N ILE A 289 -18.95 5.18 -0.78
CA ILE A 289 -19.59 4.08 -1.52
C ILE A 289 -21.01 4.49 -1.95
N HIS A 290 -21.74 5.21 -1.09
CA HIS A 290 -23.14 5.60 -1.31
C HIS A 290 -23.36 7.12 -1.23
N SER A 291 -22.29 7.91 -1.07
CA SER A 291 -22.38 9.36 -0.93
C SER A 291 -21.39 10.08 -1.84
N PRO A 292 -21.79 11.16 -2.53
CA PRO A 292 -20.85 11.93 -3.35
C PRO A 292 -19.87 12.78 -2.53
N MET A 293 -19.97 12.80 -1.20
CA MET A 293 -19.10 13.57 -0.32
C MET A 293 -18.67 12.76 0.91
N PRO A 294 -17.41 12.89 1.36
CA PRO A 294 -16.96 12.24 2.58
C PRO A 294 -17.49 12.98 3.81
N THR A 295 -17.62 12.25 4.92
CA THR A 295 -17.86 12.81 6.24
C THR A 295 -16.64 13.61 6.73
N ARG A 296 -16.84 14.43 7.78
CA ARG A 296 -15.74 15.14 8.42
C ARG A 296 -14.75 14.21 9.12
N ALA A 297 -15.21 13.07 9.61
CA ALA A 297 -14.36 12.06 10.23
C ALA A 297 -13.39 11.45 9.21
N GLU A 298 -13.87 11.07 8.03
CA GLU A 298 -13.04 10.53 6.94
C GLU A 298 -12.05 11.57 6.40
N VAL A 299 -12.47 12.83 6.26
CA VAL A 299 -11.55 13.93 5.91
C VAL A 299 -10.44 14.06 6.94
N SER A 300 -10.78 13.99 8.24
CA SER A 300 -9.80 14.03 9.33
C SER A 300 -8.85 12.83 9.29
N ASP A 301 -9.37 11.64 9.02
CA ASP A 301 -8.58 10.41 8.94
C ASP A 301 -7.53 10.46 7.82
N VAL A 302 -7.96 10.79 6.60
CA VAL A 302 -7.05 10.93 5.44
C VAL A 302 -6.02 12.03 5.68
N ALA A 303 -6.42 13.16 6.26
CA ALA A 303 -5.49 14.24 6.60
C ALA A 303 -4.45 13.81 7.65
N ASN A 304 -4.87 13.09 8.70
CA ASN A 304 -3.95 12.61 9.73
C ASN A 304 -2.96 11.57 9.19
N ALA A 305 -3.39 10.65 8.31
CA ALA A 305 -2.48 9.73 7.62
C ALA A 305 -1.42 10.49 6.79
N ALA A 306 -1.83 11.56 6.09
CA ALA A 306 -0.90 12.41 5.36
C ALA A 306 0.09 13.15 6.28
N LEU A 307 -0.32 13.56 7.48
CA LEU A 307 0.53 14.22 8.49
C LEU A 307 1.49 13.25 9.19
N ASP A 308 1.04 12.01 9.44
CA ASP A 308 1.86 10.88 9.91
C ASP A 308 2.99 10.53 8.93
N TYR A 309 2.87 11.06 7.71
CA TYR A 309 3.83 10.97 6.62
C TYR A 309 3.75 9.65 5.86
N THR A 310 2.54 9.08 5.73
CA THR A 310 2.28 7.95 4.83
C THR A 310 2.73 8.29 3.40
N ASP A 311 3.20 7.29 2.65
CA ASP A 311 3.51 7.47 1.24
C ASP A 311 2.26 7.60 0.42
N ALA A 312 1.34 6.68 0.67
CA ALA A 312 0.07 6.62 -0.04
C ALA A 312 -1.10 6.39 0.92
N VAL A 313 -2.27 6.79 0.43
CA VAL A 313 -3.58 6.48 1.00
C VAL A 313 -4.35 5.63 -0.01
N MET A 314 -5.17 4.70 0.46
CA MET A 314 -5.83 3.70 -0.41
C MET A 314 -7.34 3.75 -0.32
N LEU A 315 -8.00 3.70 -1.48
CA LEU A 315 -9.43 3.42 -1.65
C LEU A 315 -9.62 1.93 -1.97
N SER A 316 -10.57 1.31 -1.28
CA SER A 316 -10.97 -0.09 -1.42
C SER A 316 -12.32 -0.19 -2.15
N ALA A 317 -13.42 -0.31 -1.42
CA ALA A 317 -14.75 -0.44 -2.00
C ALA A 317 -15.21 0.85 -2.66
N GLU A 318 -14.75 2.01 -2.16
CA GLU A 318 -15.08 3.34 -2.66
C GLU A 318 -14.80 3.46 -4.17
N SER A 319 -13.66 2.96 -4.64
CA SER A 319 -13.30 3.01 -6.06
C SER A 319 -13.67 1.75 -6.83
N ALA A 320 -13.77 0.59 -6.16
CA ALA A 320 -13.99 -0.69 -6.83
C ALA A 320 -15.46 -1.00 -7.09
N ALA A 321 -16.35 -0.66 -6.16
CA ALA A 321 -17.77 -1.05 -6.19
C ALA A 321 -18.74 0.08 -5.80
N GLY A 322 -18.23 1.22 -5.35
CA GLY A 322 -19.03 2.38 -4.97
C GLY A 322 -19.70 3.09 -6.14
N GLU A 323 -20.70 3.91 -5.82
CA GLU A 323 -21.46 4.73 -6.77
C GLU A 323 -20.67 5.96 -7.24
N TYR A 324 -19.66 6.39 -6.47
CA TYR A 324 -18.91 7.65 -6.67
C TYR A 324 -17.37 7.44 -6.71
N PRO A 325 -16.84 6.54 -7.56
CA PRO A 325 -15.42 6.21 -7.57
C PRO A 325 -14.53 7.39 -7.98
N LEU A 326 -15.00 8.25 -8.88
CA LEU A 326 -14.28 9.43 -9.35
C LEU A 326 -14.20 10.51 -8.26
N GLU A 327 -15.33 10.82 -7.64
CA GLU A 327 -15.46 11.81 -6.59
C GLU A 327 -14.64 11.41 -5.36
N ALA A 328 -14.57 10.12 -5.04
CA ALA A 328 -13.73 9.61 -3.96
C ALA A 328 -12.24 9.91 -4.20
N VAL A 329 -11.72 9.66 -5.41
CA VAL A 329 -10.33 10.01 -5.76
C VAL A 329 -10.10 11.53 -5.71
N GLN A 330 -11.03 12.32 -6.25
CA GLN A 330 -10.93 13.79 -6.23
C GLN A 330 -10.97 14.36 -4.81
N ALA A 331 -11.84 13.82 -3.95
CA ALA A 331 -11.93 14.20 -2.55
C ALA A 331 -10.65 13.86 -1.80
N MET A 332 -10.14 12.63 -1.95
CA MET A 332 -8.89 12.18 -1.35
C MET A 332 -7.70 13.06 -1.79
N ALA A 333 -7.58 13.36 -3.08
CA ALA A 333 -6.55 14.24 -3.61
C ALA A 333 -6.60 15.64 -3.00
N ARG A 334 -7.80 16.24 -2.91
CA ARG A 334 -8.00 17.57 -2.31
C ARG A 334 -7.64 17.60 -0.82
N VAL A 335 -7.98 16.56 -0.06
CA VAL A 335 -7.64 16.45 1.36
C VAL A 335 -6.12 16.35 1.56
N CYS A 336 -5.43 15.51 0.77
CA CYS A 336 -3.96 15.42 0.82
C CYS A 336 -3.29 16.77 0.55
N LEU A 337 -3.72 17.48 -0.50
CA LEU A 337 -3.21 18.83 -0.81
C LEU A 337 -3.44 19.83 0.32
N GLY A 338 -4.57 19.72 1.04
CA GLY A 338 -4.84 20.53 2.22
C GLY A 338 -3.87 20.24 3.37
N ALA A 339 -3.70 18.96 3.71
CA ALA A 339 -2.83 18.51 4.80
C ALA A 339 -1.34 18.78 4.55
N GLU A 340 -0.89 18.70 3.30
CA GLU A 340 0.51 18.94 2.91
C GLU A 340 0.97 20.40 3.11
N LYS A 341 0.04 21.35 3.22
CA LYS A 341 0.34 22.75 3.57
C LYS A 341 0.80 22.92 5.02
N HIS A 342 0.50 21.95 5.90
CA HIS A 342 0.85 22.04 7.31
C HIS A 342 2.38 22.04 7.51
N PRO A 343 2.94 22.88 8.40
CA PRO A 343 4.40 23.00 8.57
C PRO A 343 5.11 21.68 8.93
N THR A 344 4.45 20.78 9.67
CA THR A 344 5.02 19.47 10.02
C THR A 344 5.18 18.53 8.82
N SER A 345 4.50 18.78 7.69
CA SER A 345 4.72 18.04 6.44
C SER A 345 6.04 18.44 5.76
N GLN A 346 6.63 19.58 6.13
CA GLN A 346 7.75 20.19 5.39
C GLN A 346 9.03 20.22 6.22
N LYS A 347 8.93 20.22 7.55
CA LYS A 347 10.08 20.29 8.46
C LYS A 347 10.62 18.90 8.79
N SER A 348 11.94 18.71 8.66
CA SER A 348 12.64 17.48 9.04
C SER A 348 13.76 17.76 10.04
N SER A 349 14.02 16.78 10.91
CA SER A 349 15.25 16.71 11.72
C SER A 349 16.42 16.05 10.99
N HIS A 350 16.26 15.67 9.71
CA HIS A 350 17.33 15.16 8.84
C HIS A 350 18.17 14.01 9.42
N ARG A 351 17.59 13.20 10.32
CA ARG A 351 18.26 12.05 10.97
C ARG A 351 19.55 12.42 11.71
N ILE A 352 19.65 13.64 12.26
CA ILE A 352 20.79 14.05 13.08
C ILE A 352 21.05 13.03 14.21
N GLY A 353 22.33 12.68 14.40
CA GLY A 353 22.79 11.73 15.41
C GLY A 353 22.75 10.26 14.98
N ARG A 354 22.40 9.93 13.73
CA ARG A 354 22.47 8.57 13.18
C ARG A 354 23.70 8.35 12.30
N THR A 355 24.13 7.09 12.19
CA THR A 355 25.18 6.63 11.27
C THR A 355 24.57 6.06 10.00
N PHE A 356 25.26 6.22 8.86
CA PHE A 356 24.84 5.70 7.56
C PHE A 356 25.91 4.77 7.01
N GLU A 357 25.50 3.67 6.37
CA GLU A 357 26.42 2.62 5.92
C GLU A 357 26.72 2.68 4.41
N ARG A 358 25.84 3.32 3.63
CA ARG A 358 25.95 3.39 2.16
C ARG A 358 26.23 4.80 1.67
N CYS A 359 27.02 4.90 0.60
CA CYS A 359 27.32 6.16 -0.08
C CYS A 359 26.07 6.76 -0.74
N ASP A 360 25.30 5.95 -1.47
CA ASP A 360 24.08 6.38 -2.15
C ASP A 360 22.99 6.88 -1.19
N GLU A 361 22.84 6.25 -0.01
CA GLU A 361 22.01 6.75 1.08
C GLU A 361 22.51 8.12 1.59
N SER A 362 23.82 8.27 1.79
CA SER A 362 24.41 9.51 2.28
C SER A 362 24.19 10.67 1.31
N VAL A 363 24.37 10.46 0.00
CA VAL A 363 24.12 11.47 -1.04
C VAL A 363 22.64 11.89 -1.07
N ALA A 364 21.72 10.94 -0.97
CA ALA A 364 20.28 11.22 -0.92
C ALA A 364 19.92 12.06 0.31
N LEU A 365 20.48 11.75 1.48
CA LEU A 365 20.23 12.52 2.71
C LEU A 365 20.84 13.92 2.65
N ALA A 366 22.06 14.06 2.11
CA ALA A 366 22.71 15.37 1.90
C ALA A 366 21.91 16.26 0.93
N THR A 367 21.34 15.64 -0.11
CA THR A 367 20.46 16.31 -1.09
C THR A 367 19.23 16.88 -0.40
N MET A 368 18.54 16.08 0.42
CA MET A 368 17.35 16.55 1.13
C MET A 368 17.66 17.61 2.17
N TYR A 369 18.80 17.49 2.87
CA TYR A 369 19.28 18.55 3.75
C TYR A 369 19.49 19.85 2.98
N THR A 370 20.26 19.81 1.89
CA THR A 370 20.56 20.99 1.07
C THR A 370 19.29 21.64 0.54
N ALA A 371 18.40 20.84 -0.06
CA ALA A 371 17.15 21.32 -0.63
C ALA A 371 16.28 22.02 0.43
N ASN A 372 16.12 21.43 1.61
CA ASN A 372 15.30 22.00 2.68
C ASN A 372 15.86 23.29 3.30
N HIS A 373 17.16 23.60 3.12
CA HIS A 373 17.81 24.77 3.72
C HIS A 373 18.21 25.85 2.70
N PHE A 374 18.29 25.52 1.40
CA PHE A 374 18.53 26.50 0.34
C PHE A 374 17.25 26.77 -0.46
N PRO A 375 16.45 27.81 -0.13
CA PRO A 375 15.11 28.03 -0.69
C PRO A 375 15.09 28.40 -2.18
N GLY A 376 16.26 28.68 -2.77
CA GLY A 376 16.42 28.81 -4.22
C GLY A 376 16.18 27.50 -4.96
N VAL A 377 16.36 26.35 -4.30
CA VAL A 377 16.14 25.02 -4.89
C VAL A 377 14.64 24.78 -5.09
N LYS A 378 14.23 24.58 -6.34
CA LYS A 378 12.82 24.32 -6.71
C LYS A 378 12.53 22.86 -7.04
N ALA A 379 13.54 22.09 -7.44
CA ALA A 379 13.38 20.69 -7.80
C ALA A 379 14.65 19.87 -7.52
N ILE A 380 14.47 18.56 -7.32
CA ILE A 380 15.56 17.58 -7.27
C ILE A 380 15.44 16.68 -8.51
N ILE A 381 16.50 16.61 -9.29
CA ILE A 381 16.69 15.68 -10.41
C ILE A 381 17.50 14.49 -9.89
N SER A 382 16.85 13.34 -9.74
CA SER A 382 17.52 12.10 -9.34
C SER A 382 17.64 11.18 -10.55
N LEU A 383 18.82 11.15 -11.19
CA LEU A 383 19.13 10.12 -12.19
C LEU A 383 19.23 8.77 -11.48
N THR A 384 18.43 7.80 -11.88
CA THR A 384 18.36 6.52 -11.17
C THR A 384 18.02 5.35 -12.10
N GLU A 385 18.68 4.22 -11.89
CA GLU A 385 18.36 2.98 -12.59
C GLU A 385 17.15 2.27 -11.96
N SER A 386 17.11 2.16 -10.63
CA SER A 386 16.11 1.34 -9.92
C SER A 386 15.10 2.13 -9.09
N GLY A 387 15.28 3.45 -8.92
CA GLY A 387 14.45 4.25 -8.02
C GLY A 387 14.89 4.21 -6.55
N TYR A 388 16.01 3.58 -6.19
CA TYR A 388 16.48 3.54 -4.81
C TYR A 388 16.84 4.93 -4.24
N SER A 389 17.61 5.75 -4.95
CA SER A 389 17.95 7.11 -4.48
C SER A 389 16.71 7.97 -4.17
N PRO A 390 15.68 8.07 -5.05
CA PRO A 390 14.48 8.82 -4.71
C PRO A 390 13.62 8.16 -3.61
N LEU A 391 13.69 6.84 -3.41
CA LEU A 391 13.10 6.19 -2.23
C LEU A 391 13.71 6.74 -0.93
N ILE A 392 15.04 6.83 -0.85
CA ILE A 392 15.74 7.38 0.32
C ILE A 392 15.41 8.86 0.51
N MET A 393 15.48 9.66 -0.56
CA MET A 393 15.14 11.09 -0.52
C MET A 393 13.72 11.33 0.04
N SER A 394 12.74 10.56 -0.46
CA SER A 394 11.34 10.69 -0.03
C SER A 394 11.09 10.25 1.42
N ARG A 395 12.04 9.59 2.10
CA ARG A 395 11.91 9.31 3.54
C ARG A 395 12.04 10.57 4.38
N ILE A 396 12.63 11.65 3.85
CA ILE A 396 12.82 12.92 4.56
C ILE A 396 11.62 13.84 4.34
N ARG A 397 11.19 14.51 5.42
CA ARG A 397 10.09 15.48 5.37
C ARG A 397 10.52 16.70 4.54
N SER A 398 9.75 17.04 3.52
CA SER A 398 10.04 18.16 2.59
C SER A 398 8.79 18.51 1.79
N SER A 399 8.76 19.72 1.23
CA SER A 399 7.81 20.18 0.21
C SER A 399 8.38 20.20 -1.20
N ILE A 400 9.68 19.93 -1.38
CA ILE A 400 10.38 20.03 -2.67
C ILE A 400 10.08 18.81 -3.54
N PRO A 401 9.67 18.99 -4.81
CA PRO A 401 9.38 17.88 -5.71
C PRO A 401 10.65 17.13 -6.09
N ILE A 402 10.59 15.80 -6.01
CA ILE A 402 11.67 14.90 -6.42
C ILE A 402 11.29 14.30 -7.77
N TYR A 403 12.14 14.46 -8.78
CA TYR A 403 11.93 13.86 -10.08
C TYR A 403 12.88 12.67 -10.27
N ALA A 404 12.30 11.49 -10.45
CA ALA A 404 13.03 10.28 -10.75
C ALA A 404 13.21 10.16 -12.27
N PHE A 405 14.43 10.38 -12.73
CA PHE A 405 14.83 10.31 -14.13
C PHE A 405 15.38 8.92 -14.42
N THR A 406 14.70 8.16 -15.26
CA THR A 406 15.07 6.76 -15.54
C THR A 406 14.59 6.28 -16.90
N PRO A 407 15.36 5.46 -17.63
CA PRO A 407 14.92 4.89 -18.90
C PRO A 407 14.00 3.68 -18.71
N HIS A 408 14.01 3.05 -17.52
CA HIS A 408 13.37 1.75 -17.30
C HIS A 408 11.91 1.89 -16.89
N ARG A 409 10.99 1.31 -17.67
CA ARG A 409 9.54 1.29 -17.36
C ARG A 409 9.23 0.78 -15.94
N GLU A 410 9.98 -0.22 -15.48
CA GLU A 410 9.84 -0.77 -14.14
C GLU A 410 10.12 0.28 -13.05
N ALA A 411 11.25 0.99 -13.14
CA ALA A 411 11.58 2.05 -12.18
C ALA A 411 10.62 3.25 -12.30
N GLN A 412 10.18 3.58 -13.53
CA GLN A 412 9.19 4.62 -13.80
C GLN A 412 7.85 4.36 -13.09
N ALA A 413 7.38 3.11 -13.09
CA ALA A 413 6.15 2.72 -12.43
C ALA A 413 6.37 2.59 -10.90
N ARG A 414 7.45 1.95 -10.46
CA ARG A 414 7.77 1.74 -9.04
C ARG A 414 7.73 3.04 -8.23
N VAL A 415 8.39 4.10 -8.70
CA VAL A 415 8.43 5.38 -7.97
C VAL A 415 7.08 6.10 -7.89
N ALA A 416 6.06 5.66 -8.64
CA ALA A 416 4.71 6.20 -8.55
C ALA A 416 4.11 6.02 -7.14
N LEU A 417 4.57 5.04 -6.35
CA LEU A 417 4.16 4.87 -4.96
C LEU A 417 4.88 5.82 -3.97
N PHE A 418 6.01 6.41 -4.32
CA PHE A 418 6.84 7.15 -3.35
C PHE A 418 6.36 8.58 -3.17
N ARG A 419 6.12 9.02 -1.93
CA ARG A 419 5.62 10.36 -1.65
C ARG A 419 6.52 11.46 -2.19
N GLY A 420 5.91 12.40 -2.93
CA GLY A 420 6.58 13.56 -3.51
C GLY A 420 7.57 13.24 -4.62
N VAL A 421 7.53 12.02 -5.17
CA VAL A 421 8.35 11.59 -6.31
C VAL A 421 7.51 11.55 -7.59
N TYR A 422 8.04 12.10 -8.67
CA TYR A 422 7.40 12.16 -9.99
C TYR A 422 8.35 11.60 -11.05
N THR A 423 7.83 10.83 -11.98
CA THR A 423 8.62 10.16 -13.01
C THR A 423 8.93 11.08 -14.18
N VAL A 424 10.16 11.01 -14.70
CA VAL A 424 10.55 11.57 -15.99
C VAL A 424 11.29 10.50 -16.80
N PRO A 425 10.73 10.00 -17.91
CA PRO A 425 11.45 9.11 -18.81
C PRO A 425 12.69 9.81 -19.36
N PHE A 426 13.86 9.27 -19.09
CA PHE A 426 15.13 9.89 -19.49
C PHE A 426 16.25 8.85 -19.54
N ASP A 427 16.95 8.79 -20.67
CA ASP A 427 18.11 7.92 -20.88
C ASP A 427 19.40 8.77 -20.90
N PRO A 428 20.15 8.83 -19.77
CA PRO A 428 21.41 9.56 -19.74
C PRO A 428 22.52 8.88 -20.55
N ALA A 429 22.45 7.56 -20.77
CA ALA A 429 23.48 6.80 -21.47
C ALA A 429 23.43 7.04 -22.99
N ALA A 430 22.27 7.38 -23.53
CA ALA A 430 22.07 7.75 -24.93
C ALA A 430 22.57 9.18 -25.28
N LEU A 431 23.13 9.92 -24.32
CA LEU A 431 23.55 11.30 -24.50
C LEU A 431 25.07 11.48 -24.28
N PRO A 432 25.71 12.48 -24.93
CA PRO A 432 27.07 12.87 -24.58
C PRO A 432 27.15 13.30 -23.11
N ALA A 433 28.14 12.79 -22.37
CA ALA A 433 28.22 12.96 -20.92
C ALA A 433 28.17 14.42 -20.44
N ASN A 434 28.74 15.35 -21.20
CA ASN A 434 28.77 16.79 -20.93
C ASN A 434 27.46 17.53 -21.28
N LYS A 435 26.46 16.85 -21.85
CA LYS A 435 25.14 17.40 -22.16
C LYS A 435 24.04 16.88 -21.24
N VAL A 436 24.31 15.84 -20.45
CA VAL A 436 23.31 15.19 -19.59
C VAL A 436 22.69 16.16 -18.59
N SER A 437 23.51 16.99 -17.92
CA SER A 437 23.03 17.97 -16.94
C SER A 437 22.05 18.96 -17.56
N GLN A 438 22.39 19.53 -18.72
CA GLN A 438 21.53 20.47 -19.44
C GLN A 438 20.24 19.79 -19.91
N ALA A 439 20.34 18.63 -20.54
CA ALA A 439 19.18 17.90 -21.05
C ALA A 439 18.18 17.53 -19.92
N ALA A 440 18.68 17.15 -18.75
CA ALA A 440 17.81 16.85 -17.60
C ALA A 440 17.09 18.10 -17.07
N VAL A 441 17.76 19.27 -17.04
CA VAL A 441 17.14 20.55 -16.68
C VAL A 441 16.12 20.99 -17.72
N ASP A 442 16.42 20.81 -19.01
CA ASP A 442 15.52 21.13 -20.12
C ASP A 442 14.19 20.36 -20.02
N GLU A 443 14.21 19.11 -19.54
CA GLU A 443 12.99 18.35 -19.30
C GLU A 443 12.08 19.00 -18.23
N LEU A 444 12.65 19.60 -17.19
CA LEU A 444 11.88 20.32 -16.17
C LEU A 444 11.39 21.70 -16.67
N LEU A 445 12.19 22.39 -17.48
CA LEU A 445 11.80 23.63 -18.17
C LEU A 445 10.61 23.40 -19.10
N LYS A 446 10.65 22.36 -19.95
CA LYS A 446 9.54 21.98 -20.85
C LYS A 446 8.22 21.72 -20.11
N ARG A 447 8.31 21.25 -18.86
CA ARG A 447 7.16 20.95 -18.01
C ARG A 447 6.70 22.15 -17.17
N GLY A 448 7.38 23.29 -17.25
CA GLY A 448 7.09 24.49 -16.46
C GLY A 448 7.28 24.27 -14.95
N VAL A 449 8.19 23.36 -14.57
CA VAL A 449 8.49 23.05 -13.16
C VAL A 449 9.48 24.06 -12.57
N VAL A 450 10.42 24.51 -13.39
CA VAL A 450 11.46 25.49 -13.05
C VAL A 450 11.55 26.54 -14.14
N GLU A 451 12.11 27.69 -13.80
CA GLU A 451 12.31 28.83 -14.69
C GLU A 451 13.78 29.30 -14.66
N PRO A 452 14.29 30.03 -15.66
CA PRO A 452 15.61 30.66 -15.57
C PRO A 452 15.76 31.50 -14.29
N GLY A 453 16.85 31.30 -13.54
CA GLY A 453 17.09 31.91 -12.23
C GLY A 453 16.77 31.00 -11.04
N ASP A 454 16.03 29.91 -11.25
CA ASP A 454 15.84 28.88 -10.21
C ASP A 454 17.11 28.05 -9.99
N TRP A 455 17.15 27.34 -8.87
CA TRP A 455 18.17 26.33 -8.61
C TRP A 455 17.56 24.93 -8.59
N VAL A 456 18.36 23.94 -9.00
CA VAL A 456 18.02 22.52 -8.89
C VAL A 456 19.16 21.75 -8.28
N ILE A 457 18.86 20.61 -7.64
CA ILE A 457 19.88 19.64 -7.23
C ILE A 457 19.82 18.46 -8.18
N LEU A 458 20.96 18.06 -8.75
CA LEU A 458 21.10 16.87 -9.56
C LEU A 458 21.94 15.82 -8.83
N THR A 459 21.44 14.59 -8.72
CA THR A 459 22.20 13.45 -8.19
C THR A 459 22.41 12.37 -9.24
N LYS A 460 23.62 11.79 -9.28
CA LYS A 460 23.99 10.71 -10.20
C LYS A 460 25.16 9.86 -9.67
N GLY A 461 25.46 8.78 -10.38
CA GLY A 461 26.73 8.06 -10.26
C GLY A 461 27.71 8.41 -11.39
N ASP A 462 28.89 7.78 -11.38
CA ASP A 462 29.92 7.97 -12.41
C ASP A 462 29.57 7.27 -13.74
N SER A 463 28.85 6.15 -13.67
CA SER A 463 28.40 5.36 -14.82
C SER A 463 26.88 5.43 -14.97
N TYR A 464 26.40 5.32 -16.20
CA TYR A 464 24.97 5.27 -16.57
C TYR A 464 24.50 3.85 -16.93
N HIS A 465 25.25 2.81 -16.53
CA HIS A 465 24.95 1.41 -16.86
C HIS A 465 24.82 0.48 -15.64
N GLY A 466 24.87 1.00 -14.41
CA GLY A 466 24.91 0.19 -13.19
C GLY A 466 24.03 0.74 -12.07
N THR A 467 23.51 -0.16 -11.22
CA THR A 467 22.66 0.21 -10.07
C THR A 467 23.49 0.43 -8.79
N GLY A 468 22.96 1.19 -7.82
CA GLY A 468 23.56 1.35 -6.48
C GLY A 468 24.83 2.22 -6.41
N GLY A 469 25.16 2.93 -7.49
CA GLY A 469 26.39 3.73 -7.61
C GLY A 469 26.23 5.24 -7.47
N THR A 470 25.10 5.74 -6.94
CA THR A 470 24.92 7.20 -6.74
C THR A 470 25.97 7.71 -5.75
N ASN A 471 26.83 8.62 -6.19
CA ASN A 471 27.94 9.14 -5.39
C ASN A 471 28.13 10.66 -5.53
N THR A 472 27.33 11.32 -6.37
CA THR A 472 27.50 12.74 -6.72
C THR A 472 26.23 13.53 -6.45
N MET A 473 26.39 14.72 -5.88
CA MET A 473 25.37 15.76 -5.78
C MET A 473 25.90 17.06 -6.40
N LYS A 474 25.15 17.66 -7.31
CA LYS A 474 25.43 18.98 -7.90
C LYS A 474 24.30 19.94 -7.60
N ILE A 475 24.61 21.19 -7.29
CA ILE A 475 23.64 22.29 -7.20
C ILE A 475 23.84 23.15 -8.44
N LEU A 476 22.80 23.26 -9.27
CA LEU A 476 22.88 23.86 -10.61
C LEU A 476 21.94 25.06 -10.70
N HIS A 477 22.42 26.14 -11.30
CA HIS A 477 21.62 27.34 -11.57
C HIS A 477 21.01 27.24 -12.97
N VAL A 478 19.68 27.34 -13.05
CA VAL A 478 18.95 27.22 -14.31
C VAL A 478 19.20 28.47 -15.16
N GLY A 479 19.84 28.29 -16.32
CA GLY A 479 20.20 29.37 -17.25
C GLY A 479 21.71 29.51 -17.47
N ASP A 480 22.53 28.96 -16.58
CA ASP A 480 23.99 28.91 -16.76
C ASP A 480 24.38 27.79 -17.75
N PRO A 481 25.54 27.88 -18.43
CA PRO A 481 26.08 26.76 -19.19
C PRO A 481 26.41 25.56 -18.26
N LEU A 482 25.67 24.46 -18.39
CA LEU A 482 25.81 23.28 -17.53
C LEU A 482 26.74 22.23 -18.16
N VAL A 483 27.62 21.63 -17.33
CA VAL A 483 28.55 20.53 -17.70
C VAL A 483 28.21 19.22 -17.01
#